data_AF-A0A944L7P8-F1
#
_entry.id   AF-A0A944L7P8-F1
#
_cell.length_a   1.000
_cell.length_b   1.000
_cell.length_c   1.000
_cell.angle_alpha   90.00
_cell.angle_beta   90.00
_cell.angle_gamma   90.00
#
_symmetry.space_group_name_H-M   'P 1'
#
loop_
_entity.id
_entity.type
_entity.pdbx_description
1 polymer ?
#
loop_
_entity_poly.entity_id
_entity_poly.type
_entity_poly.pdbx_seq_one_letter_code
_entity_poly.pdbx_strand_id
1 'polypeptide(L)'
;MPILPVVFAGGHEGAWRVSGISAVQGAPLPTVERVAVLEGERAAPEAATWALRGVVSHERYVTKREHDELVSRSPRLGRREATRAALIPIKKSQAWWALSQDERRAIVEEHSRHIAIGLKYLPAVARRLHHSRDLGEPFDFLTWFEFAPAEEAGFDELVAMLRATEEWTFVEREIDIRLEQ
;
A
#
# COMPACT_ATOMS: atom_id res chain seq x y z
N MET A 1 -15.04 12.51 -7.31
CA MET A 1 -13.70 13.11 -7.20
C MET A 1 -12.93 12.77 -8.45
N PRO A 2 -12.08 13.68 -8.98
CA PRO A 2 -11.20 13.32 -10.09
C PRO A 2 -10.30 12.16 -9.67
N ILE A 3 -10.05 11.24 -10.61
CA ILE A 3 -9.10 10.14 -10.41
C ILE A 3 -7.73 10.77 -10.18
N LEU A 4 -7.08 10.46 -9.07
CA LEU A 4 -5.72 10.91 -8.79
C LEU A 4 -4.74 9.81 -9.19
N PRO A 5 -4.07 9.91 -10.35
CA PRO A 5 -3.01 9.00 -10.73
C PRO A 5 -1.75 9.25 -9.88
N VAL A 6 -0.97 8.19 -9.72
CA VAL A 6 0.34 8.22 -9.08
C VAL A 6 1.33 7.34 -9.84
N VAL A 7 2.60 7.71 -9.78
CA VAL A 7 3.73 6.88 -10.20
C VAL A 7 4.72 6.77 -9.05
N PHE A 8 5.06 5.54 -8.67
CA PHE A 8 6.20 5.23 -7.83
C PHE A 8 7.34 4.79 -8.75
N ALA A 9 8.41 5.58 -8.81
CA ALA A 9 9.55 5.31 -9.67
C ALA A 9 10.79 5.01 -8.81
N GLY A 10 11.32 3.79 -8.92
CA GLY A 10 12.56 3.39 -8.26
C GLY A 10 13.77 3.66 -9.15
N GLY A 11 14.82 4.26 -8.59
CA GLY A 11 16.08 4.52 -9.28
C GLY A 11 17.08 5.22 -8.36
N HIS A 12 17.77 6.23 -8.89
CA HIS A 12 18.73 7.06 -8.14
C HIS A 12 18.14 8.41 -7.67
N GLU A 13 16.97 8.78 -8.19
CA GLU A 13 16.27 10.03 -7.89
C GLU A 13 15.01 9.79 -7.05
N GLY A 14 14.62 10.79 -6.25
CA GLY A 14 13.41 10.75 -5.43
C GLY A 14 13.63 11.26 -4.02
N ALA A 15 12.53 11.71 -3.39
CA ALA A 15 12.57 12.25 -2.03
C ALA A 15 12.86 11.18 -0.97
N TRP A 16 12.58 9.91 -1.27
CA TRP A 16 12.68 8.81 -0.32
C TRP A 16 13.89 7.93 -0.64
N ARG A 17 14.81 7.76 0.31
CA ARG A 17 15.90 6.79 0.25
C ARG A 17 15.36 5.40 0.62
N VAL A 18 15.81 4.37 -0.09
CA VAL A 18 15.46 2.97 0.25
C VAL A 18 16.34 2.49 1.41
N SER A 19 15.72 2.15 2.53
CA SER A 19 16.39 1.52 3.68
C SER A 19 16.32 0.00 3.63
N GLY A 20 15.34 -0.56 2.90
CA GLY A 20 15.23 -2.00 2.69
C GLY A 20 14.27 -2.35 1.55
N ILE A 21 14.54 -3.44 0.84
CA ILE A 21 13.66 -4.01 -0.18
C ILE A 21 13.67 -5.53 -0.08
N SER A 22 12.50 -6.11 0.15
CA SER A 22 12.35 -7.55 0.35
C SER A 22 11.25 -8.11 -0.53
N ALA A 23 11.54 -9.15 -1.30
CA ALA A 23 10.52 -9.95 -1.97
C ALA A 23 9.91 -10.91 -0.94
N VAL A 24 8.75 -10.54 -0.41
CA VAL A 24 8.03 -11.35 0.59
C VAL A 24 7.43 -12.58 -0.08
N GLN A 25 6.86 -12.40 -1.27
CA GLN A 25 6.33 -13.48 -2.09
C GLN A 25 6.44 -13.14 -3.58
N GLY A 26 6.74 -14.15 -4.40
CA GLY A 26 6.81 -14.02 -5.85
C GLY A 26 8.07 -13.32 -6.36
N ALA A 27 8.05 -12.89 -7.63
CA ALA A 27 9.22 -12.35 -8.30
C ALA A 27 9.68 -10.99 -7.72
N PRO A 28 10.97 -10.79 -7.44
CA PRO A 28 11.48 -9.54 -6.85
C PRO A 28 11.34 -8.34 -7.80
N LEU A 29 11.51 -7.13 -7.24
CA LEU A 29 11.85 -5.93 -8.00
C LEU A 29 13.36 -5.68 -7.92
N PRO A 30 13.98 -5.06 -8.95
CA PRO A 30 15.37 -4.62 -8.86
C PRO A 30 15.60 -3.69 -7.67
N THR A 31 16.74 -3.84 -7.00
CA THR A 31 17.20 -2.94 -5.93
C THR A 31 17.45 -1.55 -6.50
N VAL A 32 17.05 -0.52 -5.76
CA VAL A 32 17.20 0.90 -6.13
C VAL A 32 17.60 1.71 -4.91
N GLU A 33 18.21 2.88 -5.12
CA GLU A 33 18.67 3.76 -4.03
C GLU A 33 17.56 4.66 -3.50
N ARG A 34 16.67 5.10 -4.39
CA ARG A 34 15.61 6.06 -4.09
C ARG A 34 14.30 5.71 -4.78
N VAL A 35 13.21 6.20 -4.21
CA VAL A 35 11.87 6.17 -4.79
C VAL A 35 11.33 7.59 -4.91
N ALA A 36 10.94 7.97 -6.13
CA ALA A 36 10.16 9.15 -6.40
C ALA A 36 8.66 8.81 -6.36
N VAL A 37 7.89 9.62 -5.64
CA VAL A 37 6.41 9.53 -5.60
C VAL A 37 5.84 10.72 -6.37
N LEU A 38 5.22 10.45 -7.50
CA LEU A 38 4.78 11.47 -8.45
C LEU A 38 3.26 11.43 -8.58
N GLU A 39 2.58 12.35 -7.91
CA GLU A 39 1.12 12.49 -8.01
C GLU A 39 0.70 13.35 -9.22
N GLY A 40 -0.43 13.00 -9.82
CA GLY A 40 -0.95 13.63 -11.04
C GLY A 40 -0.42 12.96 -12.32
N GLU A 41 -0.77 13.52 -13.47
CA GLU A 41 -0.37 13.01 -14.79
C GLU A 41 1.12 13.30 -15.08
N ARG A 42 1.99 12.71 -14.27
CA ARG A 42 3.44 12.83 -14.38
C ARG A 42 4.02 11.56 -14.97
N ALA A 43 4.95 11.72 -15.90
CA ALA A 43 5.75 10.62 -16.40
C ALA A 43 6.74 10.15 -15.33
N ALA A 44 7.12 8.87 -15.38
CA ALA A 44 8.27 8.40 -14.62
C ALA A 44 9.54 9.04 -15.20
N PRO A 45 10.59 9.29 -14.39
CA PRO A 45 11.90 9.66 -14.91
C PRO A 45 12.39 8.60 -15.90
N GLU A 46 12.99 9.03 -17.01
CA GLU A 46 13.49 8.11 -18.05
C GLU A 46 14.57 7.16 -17.51
N ALA A 47 15.35 7.61 -16.52
CA ALA A 47 16.37 6.82 -15.85
C ALA A 47 15.83 5.91 -14.72
N ALA A 48 14.51 5.80 -14.53
CA ALA A 48 13.95 4.92 -13.51
C ALA A 48 14.20 3.45 -13.86
N THR A 49 14.69 2.67 -12.89
CA THR A 49 14.90 1.23 -13.03
C THR A 49 13.57 0.48 -13.12
N TRP A 50 12.56 0.96 -12.39
CA TRP A 50 11.19 0.49 -12.49
C TRP A 50 10.21 1.62 -12.17
N ALA A 51 8.99 1.51 -12.71
CA ALA A 51 7.90 2.41 -12.43
C ALA A 51 6.63 1.60 -12.18
N LEU A 52 5.91 1.92 -11.10
CA LEU A 52 4.62 1.33 -10.74
C LEU A 52 3.56 2.42 -10.74
N ARG A 53 2.46 2.18 -11.45
CA ARG A 53 1.38 3.16 -11.63
C ARG A 53 0.14 2.72 -10.89
N GLY A 54 -0.59 3.68 -10.33
CA GLY A 54 -1.85 3.40 -9.67
C GLY A 54 -2.76 4.61 -9.66
N VAL A 55 -4.00 4.40 -9.25
CA VAL A 55 -5.00 5.45 -9.09
C VAL A 55 -5.70 5.35 -7.74
N VAL A 56 -5.94 6.50 -7.11
CA VAL A 56 -6.89 6.55 -5.98
C VAL A 56 -8.30 6.34 -6.52
N SER A 57 -9.03 5.40 -5.92
CA SER A 57 -10.40 5.05 -6.31
C SER A 57 -11.37 5.17 -5.12
N HIS A 58 -12.65 4.94 -5.38
CA HIS A 58 -13.69 4.81 -4.36
C HIS A 58 -13.49 3.56 -3.50
N GLU A 59 -14.06 3.59 -2.29
CA GLU A 59 -14.04 2.47 -1.35
C GLU A 59 -14.80 1.27 -1.91
N ARG A 60 -14.17 0.08 -1.89
CA ARG A 60 -14.77 -1.15 -2.43
C ARG A 60 -15.42 -2.05 -1.37
N TYR A 61 -14.99 -1.94 -0.12
CA TYR A 61 -15.39 -2.87 0.95
C TYR A 61 -15.88 -2.18 2.22
N VAL A 62 -15.58 -0.89 2.38
CA VAL A 62 -15.81 -0.18 3.63
C VAL A 62 -17.31 0.10 3.80
N THR A 63 -17.87 -0.26 4.96
CA THR A 63 -19.24 0.09 5.33
C THR A 63 -19.31 1.53 5.85
N LYS A 64 -20.51 2.10 5.92
CA LYS A 64 -20.73 3.47 6.45
C LYS A 64 -20.08 3.70 7.83
N ARG A 65 -20.26 2.75 8.76
CA ARG A 65 -19.70 2.86 10.12
C ARG A 65 -18.17 2.84 10.09
N GLU A 66 -17.59 1.90 9.36
CA GLU A 66 -16.13 1.78 9.21
C GLU A 66 -15.55 3.03 8.54
N HIS A 67 -16.24 3.60 7.55
CA HIS A 67 -15.84 4.85 6.90
C HIS A 67 -15.77 5.99 7.91
N ASP A 68 -16.81 6.17 8.72
CA ASP A 68 -16.87 7.25 9.71
C ASP A 68 -15.74 7.12 10.75
N GLU A 69 -15.44 5.90 11.19
CA GLU A 69 -14.31 5.62 12.09
C GLU A 69 -12.96 5.91 11.42
N LEU A 70 -12.78 5.52 10.16
CA LEU A 70 -11.55 5.78 9.42
C LEU A 70 -11.35 7.28 9.19
N VAL A 71 -12.38 8.02 8.80
CA VAL A 71 -12.30 9.47 8.57
C VAL A 71 -11.95 10.22 9.85
N SER A 72 -12.52 9.81 10.99
CA SER A 72 -12.26 10.49 12.28
C SER A 72 -10.84 10.26 12.82
N ARG A 73 -10.14 9.21 12.38
CA ARG A 73 -8.85 8.79 12.95
C ARG A 73 -7.68 8.84 11.97
N SER A 74 -7.92 8.82 10.67
CA SER A 74 -6.84 8.75 9.67
C SER A 74 -6.06 10.06 9.62
N PRO A 75 -4.74 10.04 9.87
CA PRO A 75 -3.91 11.23 9.73
C PRO A 75 -3.71 11.57 8.24
N ARG A 76 -3.30 12.80 7.96
CA ARG A 76 -2.88 13.22 6.61
C ARG A 76 -1.50 12.62 6.28
N LEU A 77 -1.24 12.41 4.99
CA LEU A 77 0.13 12.21 4.48
C LEU A 77 0.93 13.53 4.58
N GLY A 78 2.26 13.43 4.56
CA GLY A 78 3.18 14.56 4.57
C GLY A 78 3.33 15.25 5.92
N ARG A 79 3.04 14.56 7.03
CA ARG A 79 3.30 15.07 8.38
C ARG A 79 4.81 15.21 8.58
N ARG A 80 5.24 16.28 9.25
CA ARG A 80 6.68 16.60 9.40
C ARG A 80 7.44 15.53 10.16
N GLU A 81 6.80 14.88 11.11
CA GLU A 81 7.37 13.80 11.91
C GLU A 81 7.45 12.46 11.14
N ALA A 82 6.67 12.31 10.05
CA ALA A 82 6.54 11.06 9.30
C ALA A 82 7.67 10.89 8.26
N THR A 83 8.89 10.69 8.77
CA THR A 83 10.12 10.54 7.98
C THR A 83 10.46 9.08 7.64
N ARG A 84 9.56 8.15 7.95
CA ARG A 84 9.59 6.76 7.49
C ARG A 84 8.37 6.47 6.62
N ALA A 85 8.56 5.62 5.63
CA ALA A 85 7.47 5.15 4.80
C ALA A 85 7.66 3.69 4.39
N ALA A 86 6.57 3.09 3.95
CA ALA A 86 6.57 1.79 3.29
C ALA A 86 5.71 1.85 2.03
N LEU A 87 6.29 1.36 0.93
CA LEU A 87 5.55 1.03 -0.28
C LEU A 87 5.45 -0.50 -0.35
N ILE A 88 4.23 -1.02 -0.30
CA ILE A 88 3.97 -2.46 -0.39
C ILE A 88 3.08 -2.73 -1.61
N PRO A 89 3.66 -3.01 -2.79
CA PRO A 89 2.93 -3.47 -3.97
C PRO A 89 2.43 -4.90 -3.76
N ILE A 90 1.14 -5.13 -4.01
CA ILE A 90 0.47 -6.41 -3.75
C ILE A 90 -0.29 -6.87 -5.01
N LYS A 91 -0.11 -8.14 -5.37
CA LYS A 91 -0.91 -8.85 -6.37
C LYS A 91 -1.67 -9.99 -5.70
N LYS A 92 -2.98 -10.05 -5.95
CA LYS A 92 -3.82 -11.17 -5.54
C LYS A 92 -4.04 -12.15 -6.69
N SER A 93 -4.26 -13.40 -6.32
CA SER A 93 -4.43 -14.51 -7.24
C SER A 93 -5.70 -14.39 -8.09
N GLN A 94 -5.75 -15.13 -9.19
CA GLN A 94 -6.95 -15.22 -10.01
C GLN A 94 -8.15 -15.79 -9.23
N ALA A 95 -7.91 -16.69 -8.27
CA ALA A 95 -8.95 -17.24 -7.40
C ALA A 95 -9.66 -16.14 -6.60
N TRP A 96 -8.90 -15.17 -6.06
CA TRP A 96 -9.48 -14.00 -5.41
C TRP A 96 -10.39 -13.20 -6.33
N TRP A 97 -9.95 -12.98 -7.57
CA TRP A 97 -10.70 -12.18 -8.54
C TRP A 97 -11.91 -12.91 -9.12
N ALA A 98 -12.01 -14.23 -8.95
CA ALA A 98 -13.18 -15.01 -9.32
C ALA A 98 -14.30 -14.96 -8.26
N LEU A 99 -13.98 -14.58 -7.02
CA LEU A 99 -14.95 -14.45 -5.93
C LEU A 99 -15.91 -13.29 -6.17
N SER A 100 -17.15 -13.49 -5.74
CA SER A 100 -18.18 -12.45 -5.71
C SER A 100 -17.79 -11.32 -4.75
N GLN A 101 -18.54 -10.22 -4.80
CA GLN A 101 -18.27 -9.06 -3.96
C GLN A 101 -18.50 -9.35 -2.47
N ASP A 102 -19.55 -10.10 -2.14
CA ASP A 102 -19.88 -10.52 -0.78
C ASP A 102 -18.87 -11.54 -0.23
N GLU A 103 -18.45 -12.52 -1.03
CA GLU A 103 -17.38 -13.46 -0.66
C GLU A 103 -16.07 -12.71 -0.33
N ARG A 104 -15.64 -11.78 -1.20
CA ARG A 104 -14.46 -10.96 -0.92
C ARG A 104 -14.65 -10.12 0.34
N ARG A 105 -15.82 -9.53 0.57
CA ARG A 105 -16.08 -8.68 1.75
C ARG A 105 -16.08 -9.49 3.05
N ALA A 106 -16.58 -10.72 3.05
CA ALA A 106 -16.52 -11.61 4.19
C ALA A 106 -15.07 -11.93 4.55
N ILE A 107 -14.25 -12.28 3.56
CA ILE A 107 -12.82 -12.58 3.78
C ILE A 107 -12.07 -11.35 4.30
N VAL A 108 -12.23 -10.17 3.69
CA VAL A 108 -11.51 -8.93 4.10
C VAL A 108 -11.74 -8.61 5.57
N GLU A 109 -12.98 -8.68 6.07
CA GLU A 109 -13.26 -8.16 7.41
C GLU A 109 -13.83 -9.17 8.39
N GLU A 110 -14.78 -10.01 7.97
CA GLU A 110 -15.43 -10.93 8.90
C GLU A 110 -14.44 -11.97 9.39
N HIS A 111 -13.60 -12.46 8.48
CA HIS A 111 -12.56 -13.45 8.76
C HIS A 111 -11.22 -12.80 9.09
N SER A 112 -10.78 -11.82 8.28
CA SER A 112 -9.43 -11.25 8.37
C SER A 112 -9.33 -9.98 9.21
N ARG A 113 -10.46 -9.35 9.55
CA ARG A 113 -10.51 -8.14 10.39
C ARG A 113 -9.59 -7.02 9.86
N HIS A 114 -9.41 -6.90 8.54
CA HIS A 114 -8.43 -5.98 7.94
C HIS A 114 -8.59 -4.54 8.44
N ILE A 115 -9.82 -4.01 8.42
CA ILE A 115 -10.15 -2.65 8.83
C ILE A 115 -10.00 -2.52 10.34
N ALA A 116 -10.53 -3.48 11.11
CA ALA A 116 -10.41 -3.47 12.57
C ALA A 116 -8.94 -3.56 13.07
N ILE A 117 -8.09 -4.34 12.40
CA ILE A 117 -6.64 -4.40 12.67
C ILE A 117 -6.01 -3.04 12.33
N GLY A 118 -6.22 -2.53 11.12
CA GLY A 118 -5.64 -1.26 10.68
C GLY A 118 -6.05 -0.07 11.57
N LEU A 119 -7.29 -0.06 12.06
CA LEU A 119 -7.79 0.96 12.98
C LEU A 119 -6.95 1.05 14.26
N LYS A 120 -6.35 -0.03 14.77
CA LYS A 120 -5.53 0.00 16.00
C LYS A 120 -4.29 0.88 15.86
N TYR A 121 -3.78 1.04 14.63
CA TYR A 121 -2.55 1.76 14.33
C TYR A 121 -2.80 3.21 13.86
N LEU A 122 -4.06 3.68 13.92
CA LEU A 122 -4.40 5.08 13.69
C LEU A 122 -4.45 5.84 15.04
N PRO A 123 -3.87 7.04 15.13
CA PRO A 123 -3.39 7.90 14.03
C PRO A 123 -1.87 7.82 13.76
N ALA A 124 -1.17 6.82 14.31
CA ALA A 124 0.28 6.69 14.16
C ALA A 124 0.70 6.52 12.69
N VAL A 125 -0.03 5.68 11.94
CA VAL A 125 0.25 5.35 10.54
C VAL A 125 -0.71 6.09 9.60
N ALA A 126 -0.16 6.93 8.72
CA ALA A 126 -0.90 7.47 7.58
C ALA A 126 -0.87 6.47 6.43
N ARG A 127 -1.96 6.39 5.65
CA ARG A 127 -2.03 5.43 4.53
C ARG A 127 -2.71 6.01 3.30
N ARG A 128 -2.36 5.49 2.14
CA ARG A 128 -3.11 5.66 0.89
C ARG A 128 -3.06 4.39 0.05
N LEU A 129 -4.22 4.02 -0.47
CA LEU A 129 -4.40 2.88 -1.36
C LEU A 129 -4.50 3.37 -2.81
N HIS A 130 -3.76 2.73 -3.71
CA HIS A 130 -3.87 2.93 -5.14
C HIS A 130 -4.21 1.60 -5.82
N HIS A 131 -5.15 1.63 -6.75
CA HIS A 131 -5.52 0.49 -7.58
C HIS A 131 -4.74 0.53 -8.90
N SER A 132 -4.20 -0.60 -9.30
CA SER A 132 -3.34 -0.70 -10.48
C SER A 132 -3.69 -1.89 -11.39
N ARG A 133 -4.47 -2.86 -10.90
CA ARG A 133 -4.91 -4.02 -11.70
C ARG A 133 -5.53 -3.64 -13.04
N ASP A 134 -6.50 -2.74 -13.02
CA ASP A 134 -7.27 -2.36 -14.21
C ASP A 134 -6.46 -1.47 -15.18
N LEU A 135 -5.24 -1.08 -14.79
CA LEU A 135 -4.27 -0.39 -15.65
C LEU A 135 -3.33 -1.38 -16.39
N GLY A 136 -3.44 -2.68 -16.13
CA GLY A 136 -2.54 -3.70 -16.69
C GLY A 136 -1.17 -3.78 -15.99
N GLU A 137 -1.04 -3.18 -14.81
CA GLU A 137 0.20 -3.16 -14.04
C GLU A 137 0.54 -4.54 -13.44
N PRO A 138 1.81 -4.80 -13.10
CA PRO A 138 2.24 -6.10 -12.57
C PRO A 138 1.77 -6.39 -11.14
N PHE A 139 1.17 -5.40 -10.46
CA PHE A 139 0.55 -5.52 -9.13
C PHE A 139 -0.89 -5.02 -9.21
N ASP A 140 -1.75 -5.51 -8.32
CA ASP A 140 -3.15 -5.11 -8.28
C ASP A 140 -3.37 -3.84 -7.44
N PHE A 141 -2.54 -3.67 -6.41
CA PHE A 141 -2.58 -2.56 -5.49
C PHE A 141 -1.17 -2.03 -5.20
N LEU A 142 -1.06 -0.72 -5.02
CA LEU A 142 0.12 -0.06 -4.47
C LEU A 142 -0.28 0.59 -3.15
N THR A 143 0.10 -0.05 -2.04
CA THR A 143 -0.22 0.44 -0.70
C THR A 143 0.93 1.31 -0.17
N TRP A 144 0.59 2.53 0.26
CA TRP A 144 1.54 3.53 0.71
C TRP A 144 1.27 3.86 2.17
N PHE A 145 2.31 3.87 3.00
CA PHE A 145 2.24 4.18 4.41
C PHE A 145 3.32 5.19 4.81
N GLU A 146 2.99 6.13 5.69
CA GLU A 146 3.94 7.08 6.28
C GLU A 146 3.77 7.14 7.80
N PHE A 147 4.87 7.13 8.53
CA PHE A 147 4.89 7.11 9.99
C PHE A 147 6.19 7.69 10.56
N ALA A 148 6.17 8.05 11.84
CA ALA A 148 7.38 8.52 12.52
C ALA A 148 8.30 7.33 12.85
N PRO A 149 9.63 7.53 12.99
CA PRO A 149 10.54 6.45 13.34
C PRO A 149 10.17 5.67 14.61
N ALA A 150 9.58 6.35 15.61
CA ALA A 150 9.13 5.71 16.84
C ALA A 150 7.98 4.70 16.64
N GLU A 151 7.25 4.80 15.53
CA GLU A 151 6.09 3.96 15.21
C GLU A 151 6.45 2.75 14.33
N GLU A 152 7.72 2.59 13.94
CA GLU A 152 8.17 1.56 13.01
C GLU A 152 7.88 0.14 13.53
N ALA A 153 8.12 -0.13 14.82
CA ALA A 153 7.79 -1.41 15.43
C ALA A 153 6.27 -1.70 15.41
N GLY A 154 5.44 -0.68 15.61
CA GLY A 154 3.99 -0.81 15.50
C GLY A 154 3.54 -1.09 14.06
N PHE A 155 4.18 -0.44 13.08
CA PHE A 155 3.92 -0.72 11.67
C PHE A 155 4.33 -2.14 11.28
N ASP A 156 5.46 -2.65 11.79
CA ASP A 156 5.89 -4.02 11.55
C ASP A 156 4.91 -5.04 12.14
N GLU A 157 4.40 -4.79 13.35
CA GLU A 157 3.35 -5.61 13.95
C GLU A 157 2.08 -5.62 13.10
N LEU A 158 1.61 -4.44 12.64
CA LEU A 158 0.47 -4.32 11.74
C LEU A 158 0.62 -5.20 10.49
N VAL A 159 1.76 -5.07 9.80
CA VAL A 159 2.03 -5.82 8.58
C VAL A 159 2.11 -7.32 8.87
N ALA A 160 2.75 -7.73 9.96
CA ALA A 160 2.83 -9.13 10.37
C ALA A 160 1.44 -9.72 10.69
N MET A 161 0.59 -8.96 11.39
CA MET A 161 -0.78 -9.37 11.68
C MET A 161 -1.58 -9.58 10.40
N LEU A 162 -1.50 -8.66 9.43
CA LEU A 162 -2.21 -8.78 8.15
C LEU A 162 -1.71 -9.98 7.33
N ARG A 163 -0.40 -10.21 7.29
CA ARG A 163 0.21 -11.38 6.61
C ARG A 163 -0.24 -12.72 7.18
N ALA A 164 -0.69 -12.75 8.43
CA ALA A 164 -1.20 -13.96 9.08
C ALA A 164 -2.70 -14.22 8.86
N THR A 165 -3.40 -13.36 8.12
CA THR A 165 -4.86 -13.48 7.90
C THR A 165 -5.22 -14.40 6.73
N GLU A 166 -6.49 -14.81 6.68
CA GLU A 166 -7.03 -15.56 5.53
C GLU A 166 -6.94 -14.77 4.23
N GLU A 167 -7.17 -13.45 4.27
CA GLU A 167 -7.04 -12.57 3.10
C GLU A 167 -5.66 -12.71 2.43
N TRP A 168 -4.60 -12.85 3.24
CA TRP A 168 -3.24 -12.94 2.74
C TRP A 168 -2.92 -14.27 2.06
N THR A 169 -3.72 -15.31 2.26
CA THR A 169 -3.58 -16.58 1.52
C THR A 169 -3.85 -16.42 0.02
N PHE A 170 -4.53 -15.34 -0.36
CA PHE A 170 -4.79 -14.98 -1.75
C PHE A 170 -3.73 -14.08 -2.38
N VAL A 171 -2.74 -13.62 -1.62
CA VAL A 171 -1.62 -12.82 -2.16
C VAL A 171 -0.65 -13.76 -2.86
N GLU A 172 -0.25 -13.41 -4.09
CA GLU A 172 0.70 -14.22 -4.89
C GLU A 172 2.00 -13.47 -5.20
N ARG A 173 2.00 -12.15 -5.06
CA ARG A 173 3.20 -11.32 -5.17
C ARG A 173 3.13 -10.15 -4.22
N GLU A 174 4.15 -10.00 -3.40
CA GLU A 174 4.27 -8.92 -2.43
C GLU A 174 5.74 -8.50 -2.32
N ILE A 175 6.00 -7.21 -2.45
CA ILE A 175 7.30 -6.61 -2.21
C ILE A 175 7.15 -5.63 -1.05
N ASP A 176 8.04 -5.69 -0.08
CA ASP A 176 8.09 -4.77 1.04
C ASP A 176 9.27 -3.81 0.86
N ILE A 177 8.97 -2.54 0.56
CA ILE A 177 9.96 -1.49 0.30
C ILE A 177 9.89 -0.48 1.44
N ARG A 178 10.96 -0.42 2.26
CA ARG A 178 11.11 0.50 3.38
C ARG A 178 11.92 1.72 2.98
N LEU A 179 11.44 2.87 3.44
CA LEU A 179 11.85 4.17 2.95
C LEU A 179 12.09 5.15 4.10
N GLU A 180 13.02 6.07 3.88
CA GLU A 180 13.32 7.15 4.81
C GLU A 180 13.70 8.45 4.08
N GLN A 181 13.37 9.59 4.69
CA GLN A 181 13.79 10.92 4.23
C GLN A 181 15.09 11.36 4.91
#